data_AF-A0A4Y7ILK4-F1
#
_entry.id   AF-A0A4Y7ILK4-F1
#
_cell.length_a   1.000
_cell.length_b   1.000
_cell.length_c   1.000
_cell.angle_alpha   90.00
_cell.angle_beta   90.00
_cell.angle_gamma   90.00
#
_symmetry.space_group_name_H-M   'P 1'
#
loop_
_entity.id
_entity.type
_entity.pdbx_description
1 polymer ?
#
loop_
_entity_poly.entity_id
_entity_poly.type
_entity_poly.pdbx_seq_one_letter_code
_entity_poly.pdbx_strand_id
1 'polypeptide(L)'
;MDDQIVDEDDTNSCVVNIYPLRGNYFGSKDAILPKHHIYFDQLQKLKSIYSTNGMRVCVEAVMLVELFKQPHLLVLQMRNSFFKLPGGRLRLGESEIEGLKRKLSNKLSVNGNGVDDNWEECLKLFLVRFPMNKSFVVPKNQKLLVLPLFQVHDNFKTYGQIVSEVPSFLSRFSFNMNNV
;
A
#
# COMPACT_ATOMS: atom_id res chain seq x y z
N MET A 1 27.62 44.13 4.74
CA MET A 1 28.00 44.11 3.31
C MET A 1 28.83 42.86 3.11
N ASP A 2 28.34 41.72 3.62
CA ASP A 2 27.33 40.83 3.00
C ASP A 2 28.12 39.96 2.01
N ASP A 3 28.33 38.68 2.28
CA ASP A 3 27.27 37.68 2.19
C ASP A 3 27.35 36.58 3.25
N GLN A 4 26.23 36.36 3.94
CA GLN A 4 25.86 35.06 4.49
C GLN A 4 25.29 34.24 3.33
N ILE A 5 25.92 33.10 3.00
CA ILE A 5 25.22 32.03 2.29
C ILE A 5 24.93 30.97 3.34
N VAL A 6 23.70 31.03 3.83
CA VAL A 6 23.05 30.01 4.63
C VAL A 6 22.67 28.89 3.67
N ASP A 7 23.45 27.82 3.62
CA ASP A 7 22.97 26.54 3.09
C ASP A 7 22.13 25.87 4.20
N GLU A 8 20.95 26.43 4.46
CA GLU A 8 19.85 25.68 5.09
C GLU A 8 19.32 24.75 3.99
N ASP A 9 19.94 23.57 3.89
CA ASP A 9 19.36 22.44 3.19
C ASP A 9 17.97 22.22 3.79
N ASP A 10 16.93 22.49 2.99
CA ASP A 10 15.53 22.30 3.33
C ASP A 10 15.31 20.86 3.78
N THR A 11 15.53 20.59 5.08
CA THR A 11 14.89 19.49 5.79
C THR A 11 13.41 19.81 5.86
N ASN A 12 12.76 19.74 4.71
CA ASN A 12 11.33 19.83 4.55
C ASN A 12 10.81 18.55 5.20
N SER A 13 10.63 18.61 6.53
CA SER A 13 10.03 17.55 7.31
C SER A 13 8.77 17.14 6.56
N CYS A 14 8.80 15.97 5.93
CA CYS A 14 7.69 15.57 5.06
C CYS A 14 6.55 15.18 5.99
N VAL A 15 5.70 16.17 6.29
CA VAL A 15 4.55 15.99 7.15
C VAL A 15 3.48 15.25 6.37
N VAL A 16 3.09 14.09 6.88
CA VAL A 16 2.04 13.25 6.33
C VAL A 16 0.81 13.40 7.20
N ASN A 17 -0.29 13.86 6.59
CA ASN A 17 -1.58 13.88 7.25
C ASN A 17 -2.18 12.47 7.29
N ILE A 18 -2.48 11.97 8.49
CA ILE A 18 -3.21 10.72 8.71
C ILE A 18 -4.60 11.08 9.23
N TYR A 19 -5.61 10.31 8.81
CA TYR A 19 -7.00 10.54 9.17
C TYR A 19 -7.57 9.41 10.04
N PRO A 20 -8.45 9.74 11.01
CA PRO A 20 -9.14 8.74 11.82
C PRO A 20 -9.98 7.79 10.98
N LEU A 21 -9.89 6.50 11.27
CA LEU A 21 -10.80 5.51 10.70
C LEU A 21 -12.12 5.50 11.49
N ARG A 22 -13.14 6.28 11.05
CA ARG A 22 -14.49 6.34 11.65
C ARG A 22 -15.62 5.70 10.80
N GLY A 23 -16.17 4.53 11.18
CA GLY A 23 -17.39 3.95 10.57
C GLY A 23 -17.22 2.62 9.82
N ASN A 24 -18.29 2.15 9.17
CA ASN A 24 -18.36 0.87 8.45
C ASN A 24 -17.69 0.94 7.07
N TYR A 25 -16.37 1.05 7.05
CA TYR A 25 -15.64 1.15 5.79
C TYR A 25 -15.40 -0.18 5.09
N PHE A 26 -15.53 -1.32 5.76
CA PHE A 26 -15.11 -2.61 5.17
C PHE A 26 -16.29 -3.44 4.69
N GLY A 27 -16.49 -3.50 3.37
CA GLY A 27 -17.39 -4.41 2.69
C GLY A 27 -16.67 -5.67 2.20
N SER A 28 -17.43 -6.68 1.74
CA SER A 28 -16.88 -7.89 1.13
C SER A 28 -17.31 -8.02 -0.33
N LYS A 29 -16.38 -8.42 -1.21
CA LYS A 29 -16.60 -8.72 -2.64
C LYS A 29 -16.31 -10.18 -2.92
N ASP A 30 -16.82 -10.72 -4.02
CA ASP A 30 -16.51 -12.10 -4.40
C ASP A 30 -15.00 -12.36 -4.53
N ALA A 31 -14.63 -13.59 -4.20
CA ALA A 31 -13.24 -13.99 -4.12
C ALA A 31 -12.57 -13.87 -5.49
N ILE A 32 -11.40 -13.23 -5.52
CA ILE A 32 -10.54 -13.26 -6.70
C ILE A 32 -9.88 -14.65 -6.72
N LEU A 33 -10.29 -15.50 -7.67
CA LEU A 33 -9.73 -16.84 -7.80
C LEU A 33 -8.24 -16.74 -8.13
N PRO A 34 -7.36 -17.45 -7.38
CA PRO A 34 -5.98 -17.64 -7.82
C PRO A 34 -5.99 -18.38 -9.16
N LYS A 35 -5.27 -17.88 -10.17
CA LYS A 35 -4.98 -18.67 -11.36
C LYS A 35 -4.13 -19.86 -10.91
N HIS A 36 -4.74 -21.04 -10.73
CA HIS A 36 -4.04 -22.25 -10.32
C HIS A 36 -2.99 -22.59 -11.37
N HIS A 37 -1.72 -22.57 -10.98
CA HIS A 37 -0.63 -23.16 -11.75
C HIS A 37 0.13 -24.11 -10.83
N ILE A 38 0.29 -25.34 -11.28
CA ILE A 38 1.12 -26.37 -10.64
C ILE A 38 2.54 -25.80 -10.48
N TYR A 39 3.19 -26.05 -9.34
CA TYR A 39 4.47 -25.41 -8.99
C TYR A 39 5.57 -25.57 -10.08
N PHE A 40 5.59 -26.69 -10.79
CA PHE A 40 6.54 -26.94 -11.89
C PHE A 40 6.34 -25.99 -13.09
N ASP A 41 5.08 -25.71 -13.39
CA ASP A 41 4.63 -24.85 -14.50
C ASP A 41 4.86 -23.36 -14.19
N GLN A 42 4.92 -23.00 -12.91
CA GLN A 42 5.17 -21.62 -12.48
C GLN A 42 6.56 -21.15 -12.88
N LEU A 43 7.62 -21.92 -12.61
CA LEU A 43 8.99 -21.48 -12.89
C LEU A 43 9.28 -21.39 -14.39
N GLN A 44 8.78 -22.33 -15.20
CA GLN A 44 8.85 -22.23 -16.66
C GLN A 44 8.06 -21.03 -17.18
N LYS A 45 6.86 -20.78 -16.63
CA LYS A 45 6.08 -19.57 -16.95
C LYS A 45 6.77 -18.28 -16.50
N LEU A 46 7.45 -18.28 -15.35
CA LEU A 46 8.27 -17.15 -14.90
C LEU A 46 9.39 -16.87 -15.91
N LYS A 47 10.12 -17.93 -16.33
CA LYS A 47 11.20 -17.85 -17.33
C LYS A 47 10.70 -17.34 -18.68
N SER A 48 9.62 -17.94 -19.21
CA SER A 48 9.01 -17.52 -20.49
C SER A 48 8.58 -16.06 -20.44
N ILE A 49 7.89 -15.63 -19.38
CA ILE A 49 7.49 -14.22 -19.22
C ILE A 49 8.71 -13.30 -19.12
N TYR A 50 9.79 -13.72 -18.46
CA TYR A 50 11.02 -12.92 -18.41
C TYR A 50 11.67 -12.80 -19.79
N SER A 51 11.76 -13.89 -20.55
CA SER A 51 12.28 -13.87 -21.92
C SER A 51 11.46 -12.95 -22.85
N THR A 52 10.13 -12.93 -22.70
CA THR A 52 9.25 -12.16 -23.59
C THR A 52 9.03 -10.72 -23.13
N ASN A 53 8.96 -10.46 -21.83
CA ASN A 53 8.54 -9.17 -21.26
C ASN A 53 9.62 -8.52 -20.38
N GLY A 54 10.76 -9.17 -20.18
CA GLY A 54 11.83 -8.69 -19.32
C GLY A 54 11.47 -8.69 -17.83
N MET A 55 12.07 -7.77 -17.09
CA MET A 55 11.89 -7.65 -15.65
C MET A 55 10.43 -7.33 -15.29
N ARG A 56 9.93 -8.01 -14.26
CA ARG A 56 8.60 -7.73 -13.73
C ARG A 56 8.65 -6.54 -12.78
N VAL A 57 7.82 -5.54 -13.03
CA VAL A 57 7.65 -4.41 -12.11
C VAL A 57 6.37 -4.60 -11.30
N CYS A 58 6.47 -4.38 -9.99
CA CYS A 58 5.37 -4.44 -9.05
C CYS A 58 5.35 -3.15 -8.23
N VAL A 59 4.17 -2.67 -7.89
CA VAL A 59 3.96 -1.53 -7.00
C VAL A 59 3.14 -1.98 -5.81
N GLU A 60 3.48 -1.45 -4.63
CA GLU A 60 2.76 -1.69 -3.39
C GLU A 60 2.50 -0.34 -2.69
N ALA A 61 1.33 -0.22 -2.07
CA ALA A 61 0.89 0.96 -1.35
C ALA A 61 1.04 0.77 0.16
N VAL A 62 1.56 1.79 0.82
CA VAL A 62 1.50 1.97 2.26
C VAL A 62 0.31 2.87 2.55
N MET A 63 -0.72 2.32 3.19
CA MET A 63 -1.89 3.09 3.61
C MET A 63 -1.91 3.20 5.11
N LEU A 64 -1.94 4.43 5.62
CA LEU A 64 -1.95 4.73 7.04
C LEU A 64 -3.29 5.31 7.46
N VAL A 65 -3.74 4.91 8.64
CA VAL A 65 -4.93 5.45 9.31
C VAL A 65 -4.62 5.72 10.77
N GLU A 66 -5.38 6.61 11.38
CA GLU A 66 -5.28 6.91 12.80
C GLU A 66 -6.33 6.08 13.55
N LEU A 67 -5.89 5.34 14.56
CA LEU A 67 -6.74 4.76 15.60
C LEU A 67 -6.08 5.05 16.95
N PHE A 68 -6.88 5.49 17.93
CA PHE A 68 -6.39 5.80 19.29
C PHE A 68 -5.14 6.71 19.32
N LYS A 69 -5.10 7.73 18.45
CA LYS A 69 -3.96 8.66 18.30
C LYS A 69 -2.63 7.98 17.96
N GLN A 70 -2.70 6.83 17.28
CA GLN A 70 -1.54 6.07 16.81
C GLN A 70 -1.66 5.75 15.32
N PRO A 71 -0.55 5.80 14.56
CA PRO A 71 -0.53 5.40 13.17
C PRO A 71 -0.66 3.87 13.06
N HIS A 72 -1.61 3.44 12.23
CA HIS A 72 -1.85 2.05 11.90
C HIS A 72 -1.70 1.81 10.41
N LEU A 73 -1.06 0.71 10.04
CA LEU A 73 -0.86 0.24 8.69
C LEU A 73 -2.02 -0.67 8.26
N LEU A 74 -2.58 -0.39 7.08
CA LEU A 74 -3.54 -1.27 6.44
C LEU A 74 -2.83 -2.38 5.66
N VAL A 75 -3.12 -3.64 5.99
CA VAL A 75 -2.46 -4.83 5.39
C VAL A 75 -3.50 -5.87 4.97
N LEU A 76 -3.29 -6.51 3.82
CA LEU A 76 -4.13 -7.62 3.36
C LEU A 76 -3.61 -8.95 3.91
N GLN A 77 -4.45 -9.66 4.66
CA GLN A 77 -4.21 -11.04 5.08
C GLN A 77 -4.81 -12.00 4.05
N MET A 78 -3.96 -12.88 3.51
CA MET A 78 -4.27 -13.92 2.54
C MET A 78 -4.22 -15.29 3.23
N ARG A 79 -5.26 -16.12 3.09
CA ARG A 79 -5.29 -17.51 3.59
C ARG A 79 -4.78 -17.65 5.05
N ASN A 80 -5.12 -16.68 5.89
CA ASN A 80 -4.80 -16.58 7.32
C ASN A 80 -3.31 -16.51 7.73
N SER A 81 -2.34 -16.73 6.85
CA SER A 81 -0.92 -16.78 7.23
C SER A 81 0.00 -15.84 6.44
N PHE A 82 -0.49 -15.21 5.37
CA PHE A 82 0.35 -14.34 4.54
C PHE A 82 -0.17 -12.91 4.56
N PHE A 83 0.72 -11.97 4.85
CA PHE A 83 0.40 -10.55 4.89
C PHE A 83 1.04 -9.85 3.70
N LYS A 84 0.29 -8.96 3.04
CA LYS A 84 0.77 -8.21 1.88
C LYS A 84 0.24 -6.79 1.88
N LEU A 85 1.06 -5.88 1.39
CA LEU A 85 0.60 -4.54 1.07
C LEU A 85 -0.32 -4.57 -0.16
N PRO A 86 -1.35 -3.71 -0.23
CA PRO A 86 -2.18 -3.55 -1.42
C PRO A 86 -1.37 -3.09 -2.62
N GLY A 87 -1.60 -3.69 -3.79
CA GLY A 87 -0.83 -3.39 -4.99
C GLY A 87 -0.79 -4.55 -5.98
N GLY A 88 0.27 -4.58 -6.79
CA GLY A 88 0.62 -5.73 -7.62
C GLY A 88 1.39 -5.38 -8.89
N ARG A 89 1.46 -6.37 -9.78
CA ARG A 89 2.26 -6.31 -11.02
C ARG A 89 1.74 -5.27 -12.03
N LEU A 90 2.62 -4.42 -12.53
CA LEU A 90 2.36 -3.47 -13.62
C LEU A 90 2.25 -4.16 -14.98
N ARG A 91 1.51 -3.52 -15.89
CA ARG A 91 1.52 -3.82 -17.32
C ARG A 91 2.79 -3.25 -17.96
N LEU A 92 3.17 -3.77 -19.12
CA LEU A 92 4.29 -3.20 -19.87
C LEU A 92 3.94 -1.78 -20.33
N GLY A 93 4.85 -0.83 -20.14
CA GLY A 93 4.66 0.58 -20.50
C GLY A 93 3.72 1.36 -19.58
N GLU A 94 3.13 0.72 -18.56
CA GLU A 94 2.26 1.39 -17.60
C GLU A 94 3.09 2.11 -16.53
N SER A 95 2.71 3.34 -16.21
CA SER A 95 3.36 4.11 -15.14
C SER A 95 3.09 3.48 -13.76
N GLU A 96 4.03 3.66 -12.82
CA GLU A 96 3.89 3.11 -11.47
C GLU A 96 2.64 3.65 -10.75
N ILE A 97 2.37 4.94 -10.93
CA ILE A 97 1.23 5.69 -10.39
C ILE A 97 -0.11 5.17 -10.95
N GLU A 98 -0.25 5.16 -12.27
CA GLU A 98 -1.48 4.70 -12.93
C GLU A 98 -1.73 3.23 -12.60
N GLY A 99 -0.67 2.44 -12.62
CA GLY A 99 -0.70 1.05 -12.25
C GLY A 99 -1.15 0.84 -10.82
N LEU A 100 -0.65 1.62 -9.86
CA LEU A 100 -1.07 1.51 -8.47
C LEU A 100 -2.53 1.92 -8.29
N LYS A 101 -2.95 3.07 -8.82
CA LYS A 101 -4.35 3.52 -8.79
C LYS A 101 -5.28 2.43 -9.32
N ARG A 102 -4.96 1.86 -10.48
CA ARG A 102 -5.69 0.72 -11.06
C ARG A 102 -5.68 -0.50 -10.15
N LYS A 103 -4.57 -0.84 -9.47
CA LYS A 103 -4.51 -1.99 -8.55
C LYS A 103 -5.37 -1.78 -7.31
N LEU A 104 -5.33 -0.59 -6.73
CA LEU A 104 -6.13 -0.23 -5.57
C LEU A 104 -7.61 -0.25 -5.92
N SER A 105 -8.03 0.40 -7.01
CA SER A 105 -9.43 0.39 -7.44
C SER A 105 -9.93 -1.03 -7.72
N ASN A 106 -9.13 -1.89 -8.38
CA ASN A 106 -9.55 -3.28 -8.63
C ASN A 106 -9.69 -4.12 -7.35
N LYS A 107 -8.86 -3.87 -6.34
CA LYS A 107 -8.83 -4.68 -5.10
C LYS A 107 -9.75 -4.16 -4.02
N LEU A 108 -9.97 -2.85 -3.96
CA LEU A 108 -10.54 -2.16 -2.80
C LEU A 108 -11.75 -1.29 -3.13
N SER A 109 -12.08 -1.00 -4.39
CA SER A 109 -13.27 -0.21 -4.73
C SER A 109 -14.56 -1.06 -4.76
N VAL A 110 -15.68 -0.41 -4.43
CA VAL A 110 -17.02 -1.01 -4.45
C VAL A 110 -17.42 -1.42 -5.88
N ASN A 111 -17.26 -0.51 -6.86
CA ASN A 111 -17.86 -0.67 -8.18
C ASN A 111 -16.90 -1.07 -9.30
N GLY A 112 -15.58 -1.14 -9.09
CA GLY A 112 -14.60 -1.47 -10.15
C GLY A 112 -14.48 -0.44 -11.28
N ASN A 113 -15.46 0.45 -11.43
CA ASN A 113 -15.48 1.61 -12.29
C ASN A 113 -14.84 2.76 -11.49
N GLY A 114 -13.53 2.96 -11.63
CA GLY A 114 -12.72 3.91 -10.85
C GLY A 114 -13.02 5.39 -11.10
N VAL A 115 -14.30 5.79 -11.02
CA VAL A 115 -14.78 7.13 -11.38
C VAL A 115 -14.58 8.16 -10.26
N ASP A 116 -14.49 7.75 -8.98
CA ASP A 116 -14.35 8.66 -7.82
C ASP A 116 -13.11 8.40 -6.94
N ASP A 117 -12.06 7.80 -7.51
CA ASP A 117 -10.88 7.34 -6.78
C ASP A 117 -9.71 8.34 -6.85
N ASN A 118 -9.86 9.53 -6.24
CA ASN A 118 -8.75 10.50 -6.12
C ASN A 118 -7.76 10.05 -5.02
N TRP A 119 -6.91 9.09 -5.33
CA TRP A 119 -5.80 8.68 -4.46
C TRP A 119 -4.65 9.68 -4.61
N GLU A 120 -4.35 10.45 -3.55
CA GLU A 120 -3.17 11.32 -3.46
C GLU A 120 -1.96 10.53 -2.95
N GLU A 121 -0.79 10.73 -3.58
CA GLU A 121 0.39 9.85 -3.46
C GLU A 121 1.70 10.59 -3.15
N CYS A 122 2.63 9.93 -2.42
CA CYS A 122 4.02 10.37 -2.22
C CYS A 122 5.03 9.20 -2.42
N LEU A 123 6.08 9.43 -3.24
CA LEU A 123 7.32 8.68 -3.61
C LEU A 123 7.55 7.18 -3.29
N LYS A 124 7.84 6.37 -4.35
CA LYS A 124 8.45 5.00 -4.53
C LYS A 124 8.23 3.84 -3.52
N LEU A 125 7.73 4.08 -2.31
CA LEU A 125 6.70 3.29 -1.66
C LEU A 125 5.51 4.23 -1.60
N PHE A 126 4.46 3.95 -2.37
CA PHE A 126 3.39 4.93 -2.51
C PHE A 126 2.66 5.04 -1.18
N LEU A 127 2.92 6.15 -0.48
CA LEU A 127 2.12 6.53 0.66
C LEU A 127 0.80 7.06 0.12
N VAL A 128 -0.25 6.30 0.33
CA VAL A 128 -1.58 6.63 -0.18
C VAL A 128 -2.37 7.26 0.95
N ARG A 129 -2.74 8.53 0.76
CA ARG A 129 -3.55 9.28 1.72
C ARG A 129 -4.94 8.67 1.78
N PHE A 130 -5.43 8.43 2.99
CA PHE A 130 -6.77 7.88 3.21
C PHE A 130 -7.82 8.99 2.99
N PRO A 131 -8.70 8.90 1.97
CA PRO A 131 -9.79 9.86 1.83
C PRO A 131 -10.84 9.63 2.93
N MET A 132 -11.23 10.70 3.64
CA MET A 132 -12.12 10.66 4.83
C MET A 132 -13.44 9.88 4.65
N ASN A 133 -13.94 9.73 3.41
CA ASN A 133 -15.28 9.20 3.13
C ASN A 133 -15.30 7.92 2.26
N LYS A 134 -14.25 7.09 2.29
CA LYS A 134 -14.14 5.96 1.36
C LYS A 134 -14.29 4.60 2.01
N SER A 135 -15.25 3.83 1.52
CA SER A 135 -15.40 2.42 1.84
C SER A 135 -14.48 1.54 0.98
N PHE A 136 -13.91 0.53 1.62
CA PHE A 136 -13.06 -0.50 1.07
C PHE A 136 -13.85 -1.79 0.96
N VAL A 137 -13.86 -2.40 -0.22
CA VAL A 137 -14.47 -3.72 -0.40
C VAL A 137 -13.37 -4.73 -0.65
N VAL A 138 -13.28 -5.73 0.23
CA VAL A 138 -12.20 -6.72 0.23
C VAL A 138 -12.72 -8.05 -0.32
N PRO A 139 -11.98 -8.73 -1.22
CA PRO A 139 -12.36 -10.06 -1.68
C PRO A 139 -12.55 -11.06 -0.53
N LYS A 140 -13.57 -11.92 -0.58
CA LYS A 140 -13.93 -12.92 0.47
C LYS A 140 -12.78 -13.83 0.91
N ASN A 141 -11.76 -14.04 0.08
CA ASN A 141 -10.57 -14.83 0.40
C ASN A 141 -9.45 -14.02 1.08
N GLN A 142 -9.70 -12.76 1.40
CA GLN A 142 -8.77 -11.81 2.01
C GLN A 142 -9.45 -11.07 3.15
N LYS A 143 -8.66 -10.65 4.13
CA LYS A 143 -9.11 -9.74 5.19
C LYS A 143 -8.22 -8.51 5.17
N LEU A 144 -8.82 -7.34 5.27
CA LEU A 144 -8.07 -6.10 5.48
C LEU A 144 -7.94 -5.90 6.99
N LEU A 145 -6.69 -5.84 7.45
CA LEU A 145 -6.35 -5.67 8.86
C LEU A 145 -5.72 -4.29 9.05
N VAL A 146 -5.97 -3.72 10.23
CA VAL A 146 -5.41 -2.44 10.66
C VAL A 146 -4.45 -2.75 11.79
N LEU A 147 -3.14 -2.59 11.56
CA LEU A 147 -2.10 -3.01 12.50
C LEU A 147 -1.31 -1.79 12.98
N PRO A 148 -1.10 -1.59 14.29
CA PRO A 148 -0.25 -0.51 14.77
C PRO A 148 1.19 -0.72 14.31
N LEU A 149 1.90 0.36 13.96
CA LEU A 149 3.26 0.26 13.40
C LEU A 149 4.25 -0.51 14.30
N PHE A 150 4.14 -0.36 15.63
CA PHE A 150 5.01 -1.05 16.57
C PHE A 150 4.85 -2.57 16.56
N GLN A 151 3.66 -3.10 16.23
CA GLN A 151 3.41 -4.53 16.17
C GLN A 151 4.08 -5.18 14.95
N VAL A 152 4.24 -4.40 13.89
CA VAL A 152 4.72 -4.86 12.58
C VAL A 152 6.25 -4.79 12.49
N HIS A 153 6.85 -3.80 13.15
CA HIS A 153 8.30 -3.54 13.16
C HIS A 153 9.10 -4.77 13.58
N ASP A 154 10.16 -5.09 12.82
CA ASP A 154 11.07 -6.23 13.02
C ASP A 154 10.42 -7.62 13.15
N ASN A 155 9.13 -7.74 12.82
CA ASN A 155 8.37 -8.99 12.95
C ASN A 155 8.20 -9.73 11.62
N PHE A 156 9.31 -9.90 10.89
CA PHE A 156 9.32 -10.49 9.55
C PHE A 156 8.88 -11.96 9.54
N LYS A 157 8.99 -12.66 10.69
CA LYS A 157 8.51 -14.05 10.84
C LYS A 157 6.99 -14.14 10.67
N THR A 158 6.25 -13.14 11.13
CA THR A 158 4.79 -13.09 11.01
C THR A 158 4.36 -12.35 9.75
N TYR A 159 4.91 -11.17 9.49
CA TYR A 159 4.40 -10.26 8.45
C TYR A 159 5.18 -10.31 7.13
N GLY A 160 6.32 -11.01 7.11
CA GLY A 160 7.24 -11.01 5.98
C GLY A 160 8.14 -9.76 5.95
N GLN A 161 9.26 -9.86 5.23
CA GLN A 161 10.29 -8.82 5.21
C GLN A 161 9.73 -7.44 4.83
N ILE A 162 9.01 -7.34 3.71
CA ILE A 162 8.56 -6.05 3.17
C ILE A 162 7.68 -5.30 4.17
N VAL A 163 6.69 -5.99 4.75
CA VAL A 163 5.72 -5.38 5.67
C VAL A 163 6.41 -4.96 6.97
N SER A 164 7.34 -5.77 7.49
CA SER A 164 8.06 -5.48 8.73
C SER A 164 9.06 -4.34 8.65
N GLU A 165 9.54 -4.01 7.45
CA GLU A 165 10.43 -2.87 7.20
C GLU A 165 9.66 -1.54 7.01
N VAL A 166 8.33 -1.58 6.82
CA VAL A 166 7.52 -0.37 6.61
C VAL A 166 7.71 0.67 7.72
N PRO A 167 7.67 0.32 9.02
CA PRO A 167 7.86 1.32 10.07
C PRO A 167 9.25 1.99 10.01
N SER A 168 10.29 1.24 9.63
CA SER A 168 11.65 1.77 9.43
C SER A 168 11.68 2.79 8.29
N PHE A 169 11.01 2.53 7.17
CA PHE A 169 10.90 3.49 6.07
C PHE A 169 10.12 4.75 6.46
N LEU A 170 9.08 4.57 7.27
CA LEU A 170 8.21 5.63 7.74
C LEU A 170 8.83 6.53 8.82
N SER A 171 9.92 6.09 9.47
CA SER A 171 10.59 6.83 10.55
C SER A 171 11.08 8.24 10.17
N ARG A 172 11.29 8.49 8.87
CA ARG A 172 11.72 9.80 8.35
C ARG A 172 10.58 10.81 8.19
N PHE A 173 9.32 10.39 8.33
CA PHE A 173 8.14 11.23 8.14
C PHE A 173 7.58 11.68 9.49
N SER A 174 7.03 12.89 9.53
CA SER A 174 6.26 13.38 10.67
C SER A 174 4.77 13.15 10.41
N PHE A 175 4.04 12.57 11.36
CA PHE A 175 2.61 12.32 11.18
C PHE A 175 1.76 13.39 11.85
N ASN A 176 0.93 14.08 11.06
CA ASN A 176 -0.07 14.99 11.58
C ASN A 176 -1.42 14.27 11.74
N MET A 177 -1.92 14.21 12.97
CA MET A 177 -3.16 13.55 13.40
C MET A 177 -4.17 14.55 14.02
N ASN A 178 -3.97 15.86 13.78
CA ASN A 178 -4.76 16.94 14.39
C ASN A 178 -5.99 17.38 13.57
N ASN A 179 -6.44 16.57 12.61
CA ASN A 179 -7.62 16.89 11.80
C ASN A 179 -8.90 16.54 12.59
N VAL A 180 -9.26 17.42 13.54
CA VAL A 180 -10.60 17.48 14.16
C VAL A 180 -11.44 18.50 13.41
#